data_AF-A0A2P5CZL7-F1
#
_entry.id   AF-A0A2P5CZL7-F1
#
_cell.length_a   1.000
_cell.length_b   1.000
_cell.length_c   1.000
_cell.angle_alpha   90.00
_cell.angle_beta   90.00
_cell.angle_gamma   90.00
#
_symmetry.space_group_name_H-M   'P 1'
#
loop_
_entity.id
_entity.type
_entity.pdbx_description
1 polymer ?
#
loop_
_entity_poly.entity_id
_entity_poly.type
_entity_poly.pdbx_seq_one_letter_code
_entity_poly.pdbx_strand_id
1 'polypeptide(L)'
;MQIQIKCSCCGEKCQEWAVVELQGEVEVQPDFQRQIQSLPIGQLCRPSSQETYTFTVGYHELTGTKMSLKKPMLVLKKVKKSSEPLGGVDLEVIGVIRHRILFKTRPKALISKPQPSVKGRAKAVDAMVPN
;
A
#
# COMPACT_ATOMS: atom_id res chain seq x y z
N MET A 1 21.09 13.47 27.07
CA MET A 1 19.97 12.52 26.98
C MET A 1 20.48 11.26 26.27
N GLN A 2 20.45 10.10 26.92
CA GLN A 2 20.91 8.83 26.35
C GLN A 2 19.70 7.91 26.19
N ILE A 3 19.48 7.39 24.98
CA ILE A 3 18.38 6.47 24.67
C ILE A 3 18.98 5.07 24.53
N GLN A 4 18.57 4.16 25.41
CA GLN A 4 19.00 2.76 25.37
C GLN A 4 18.18 2.01 24.33
N ILE A 5 18.86 1.37 23.38
CA ILE A 5 18.23 0.61 22.29
C ILE A 5 18.76 -0.82 22.36
N LYS A 6 17.87 -1.81 22.30
CA LYS A 6 18.22 -3.23 22.25
C LYS A 6 17.88 -3.79 20.87
N CYS A 7 18.83 -4.48 20.24
CA CYS A 7 18.56 -5.36 19.10
C CYS A 7 18.36 -6.77 19.66
N SER A 8 17.19 -7.37 19.45
CA SER A 8 16.95 -8.79 19.74
C SER A 8 17.42 -9.71 18.59
N CYS A 9 18.15 -9.12 17.66
CA CYS A 9 18.72 -9.72 16.46
C CYS A 9 19.95 -10.55 16.85
N CYS A 10 19.74 -11.77 17.35
CA CYS A 10 20.78 -12.65 17.91
C CYS A 10 21.76 -13.20 16.84
N GLY A 11 22.48 -12.33 16.12
CA GLY A 11 23.43 -12.70 15.06
C GLY A 11 22.82 -12.82 13.66
N GLU A 12 21.49 -12.75 13.52
CA GLU A 12 20.79 -12.66 12.23
C GLU A 12 20.62 -11.21 11.76
N LYS A 13 20.41 -11.03 10.45
CA LYS A 13 20.11 -9.71 9.87
C LYS A 13 18.72 -9.25 10.34
N CYS A 14 18.63 -8.01 10.84
CA CYS A 14 17.33 -7.39 11.15
C CYS A 14 16.40 -7.47 9.93
N GLN A 15 15.10 -7.67 10.19
CA GLN A 15 14.09 -7.71 9.14
C GLN A 15 14.08 -6.40 8.33
N GLU A 16 14.05 -6.51 7.01
CA GLU A 16 13.92 -5.36 6.11
C GLU A 16 12.43 -5.01 5.94
N TRP A 17 12.08 -3.77 6.22
CA TRP A 17 10.75 -3.20 6.10
C TRP A 17 10.74 -2.14 5.00
N ALA A 18 9.56 -1.83 4.48
CA ALA A 18 9.36 -0.74 3.53
C ALA A 18 8.23 0.18 4.01
N VAL A 19 8.36 1.47 3.72
CA VAL A 19 7.29 2.46 3.95
C VAL A 19 6.49 2.62 2.66
N VAL A 20 5.17 2.62 2.78
CA VAL A 20 4.27 3.07 1.71
C VAL A 20 3.93 4.54 1.99
N GLU A 21 4.35 5.44 1.10
CA GLU A 21 4.18 6.88 1.25
C GLU A 21 3.24 7.42 0.19
N LEU A 22 2.16 8.08 0.63
CA LEU A 22 1.11 8.65 -0.21
C LEU A 22 1.19 10.17 -0.10
N GLN A 23 1.17 10.87 -1.24
CA GLN A 23 1.05 12.33 -1.24
C GLN A 23 -0.42 12.73 -1.09
N GLY A 24 -0.86 12.95 0.16
CA GLY A 24 -2.22 13.32 0.50
C GLY A 24 -2.66 12.70 1.81
N GLU A 25 -3.97 12.60 2.01
CA GLU A 25 -4.58 11.98 3.19
C GLU A 25 -5.36 10.72 2.79
N VAL A 26 -5.33 9.71 3.67
CA VAL A 26 -6.14 8.49 3.52
C VAL A 26 -7.40 8.67 4.34
N GLU A 27 -8.50 8.95 3.65
CA GLU A 27 -9.80 9.13 4.27
C GLU A 27 -10.42 7.79 4.64
N VAL A 28 -10.81 7.65 5.91
CA VAL A 28 -11.47 6.46 6.43
C VAL A 28 -12.98 6.71 6.41
N GLN A 29 -13.76 5.74 5.95
CA GLN A 29 -15.22 5.86 5.99
C GLN A 29 -15.70 6.02 7.44
N PRO A 30 -16.78 6.79 7.68
CA PRO A 30 -17.28 7.08 9.03
C PRO A 30 -17.45 5.83 9.92
N ASP A 31 -17.87 4.72 9.32
CA ASP A 31 -18.14 3.46 10.01
C ASP A 31 -16.88 2.82 10.63
N PHE A 32 -15.68 3.16 10.14
CA PHE A 32 -14.41 2.58 10.58
C PHE A 32 -13.55 3.54 11.42
N GLN A 33 -14.01 4.76 11.73
CA GLN A 33 -13.22 5.79 12.43
C GLN A 33 -12.61 5.32 13.76
N ARG A 34 -13.23 4.35 14.44
CA ARG A 34 -12.75 3.82 15.73
C ARG A 34 -11.86 2.58 15.61
N GLN A 35 -11.78 1.94 14.45
CA GLN A 35 -11.13 0.63 14.26
C GLN A 35 -10.39 0.55 12.92
N ILE A 36 -9.32 1.34 12.79
CA ILE A 36 -8.42 1.27 11.63
C ILE A 36 -7.46 0.07 11.74
N GLN A 37 -7.26 -0.46 12.95
CA GLN A 37 -6.36 -1.58 13.18
C GLN A 37 -6.81 -2.80 12.38
N SER A 38 -5.88 -3.36 11.59
CA SER A 38 -6.11 -4.51 10.72
C SER A 38 -7.18 -4.31 9.63
N LEU A 39 -7.62 -3.07 9.37
CA LEU A 39 -8.54 -2.80 8.29
C LEU A 39 -7.84 -3.00 6.94
N PRO A 40 -8.38 -3.82 6.02
CA PRO A 40 -7.85 -3.90 4.66
C PRO A 40 -8.09 -2.56 3.94
N ILE A 41 -7.02 -1.79 3.74
CA ILE A 41 -7.10 -0.46 3.10
C ILE A 41 -7.16 -0.58 1.56
N GLY A 42 -6.54 -1.63 0.99
CA GLY A 42 -6.41 -1.76 -0.45
C GLY A 42 -5.44 -2.86 -0.88
N GLN A 43 -5.13 -2.88 -2.17
CA GLN A 43 -4.25 -3.86 -2.78
C GLN A 43 -3.00 -3.20 -3.35
N LEU A 44 -1.83 -3.62 -2.85
CA LEU A 44 -0.52 -3.23 -3.36
C LEU A 44 0.01 -4.32 -4.30
N CYS A 45 0.26 -3.96 -5.56
CA CYS A 45 0.76 -4.85 -6.59
C CYS A 45 2.10 -4.37 -7.12
N ARG A 46 3.01 -5.32 -7.36
CA ARG A 46 4.26 -5.10 -8.08
C ARG A 46 4.28 -6.00 -9.32
N PRO A 47 4.16 -5.45 -10.53
CA PRO A 47 4.39 -6.20 -11.76
C PRO A 47 5.81 -6.78 -11.73
N SER A 48 5.96 -8.05 -12.09
CA SER A 48 7.16 -8.87 -11.87
C SER A 48 8.46 -8.33 -12.49
N SER A 49 8.39 -7.39 -13.43
CA SER A 49 9.53 -6.90 -14.20
C SER A 49 9.94 -5.45 -13.93
N GLN A 50 9.23 -4.70 -13.08
CA GLN A 50 9.48 -3.27 -12.89
C GLN A 50 9.63 -2.87 -11.41
N GLU A 51 10.31 -1.76 -11.15
CA GLU A 51 10.31 -1.07 -9.84
C GLU A 51 9.07 -0.16 -9.66
N THR A 52 8.08 -0.35 -10.52
CA THR A 52 6.78 0.31 -10.46
C THR A 52 5.83 -0.50 -9.58
N TYR A 53 4.98 0.21 -8.86
CA TYR A 53 3.97 -0.36 -7.98
C TYR A 53 2.63 0.27 -8.32
N THR A 54 1.58 -0.52 -8.26
CA THR A 54 0.21 -0.03 -8.29
C THR A 54 -0.41 -0.24 -6.93
N PHE A 55 -1.11 0.76 -6.42
CA PHE A 55 -1.84 0.69 -5.16
C PHE A 55 -3.28 1.09 -5.40
N THR A 56 -4.18 0.15 -5.14
CA THR A 56 -5.62 0.35 -5.33
C THR A 56 -6.28 0.57 -3.98
N VAL A 57 -6.92 1.72 -3.79
CA VAL A 57 -7.66 2.10 -2.59
C VAL A 57 -9.05 2.57 -3.01
N GLY A 58 -10.08 1.80 -2.64
CA GLY A 58 -11.46 2.05 -3.13
C GLY A 58 -11.52 2.08 -4.66
N TYR A 59 -12.00 3.18 -5.24
CA TYR A 59 -12.09 3.41 -6.69
C TYR A 59 -10.86 4.07 -7.30
N HIS A 60 -9.79 4.24 -6.52
CA HIS A 60 -8.59 4.93 -6.94
C HIS A 60 -7.43 3.97 -7.15
N GLU A 61 -6.77 4.13 -8.29
CA GLU A 61 -5.48 3.51 -8.56
C GLU A 61 -4.38 4.58 -8.51
N LEU A 62 -3.36 4.31 -7.70
CA LEU A 62 -2.15 5.11 -7.62
C LEU A 62 -1.00 4.33 -8.26
N THR A 63 -0.15 5.05 -9.00
CA THR A 63 1.10 4.51 -9.50
C THR A 63 2.26 5.10 -8.71
N GLY A 64 3.11 4.22 -8.17
CA GLY A 64 4.25 4.57 -7.35
C GLY A 64 5.52 3.86 -7.79
N THR A 65 6.63 4.28 -7.20
CA THR A 65 7.96 3.74 -7.50
C THR A 65 8.72 3.46 -6.21
N LYS A 66 9.52 2.39 -6.20
CA LYS A 66 10.46 2.15 -5.11
C LYS A 66 11.57 3.20 -5.14
N MET A 67 11.93 3.73 -3.98
CA MET A 67 13.01 4.69 -3.79
C MET A 67 13.86 4.29 -2.59
N SER A 68 15.19 4.37 -2.73
CA SER A 68 16.11 4.25 -1.60
C SER A 68 16.04 5.50 -0.70
N LEU A 69 16.11 5.29 0.61
CA LEU A 69 16.19 6.36 1.59
C LEU A 69 17.64 6.81 1.74
N LYS A 70 17.88 8.13 1.65
CA LYS A 70 19.20 8.72 1.93
C LYS A 70 19.67 8.44 3.36
N LYS A 71 18.72 8.34 4.29
CA LYS A 71 18.95 8.00 5.70
C LYS A 71 18.02 6.83 6.06
N PRO A 72 18.56 5.62 6.25
CA PRO A 72 17.77 4.48 6.71
C PRO A 72 17.12 4.76 8.07
N MET A 73 15.97 4.15 8.32
CA MET A 73 15.22 4.30 9.57
C MET A 73 15.19 2.99 10.35
N LEU A 74 15.25 3.08 11.69
CA LEU A 74 15.00 1.94 12.56
C LEU A 74 13.50 1.86 12.88
N VAL A 75 12.95 0.65 12.84
CA VAL A 75 11.61 0.37 13.35
C VAL A 75 11.76 -0.05 14.80
N LEU A 76 11.21 0.75 15.71
CA LEU A 76 11.33 0.54 17.15
C LEU A 76 9.98 0.15 17.74
N LYS A 77 9.97 -0.92 18.53
CA LYS A 77 8.84 -1.34 19.36
C LYS A 77 9.03 -0.81 20.77
N LYS A 78 8.04 -0.08 21.27
CA LYS A 78 8.01 0.41 22.65
C LYS A 78 7.59 -0.73 23.58
N VAL A 79 8.44 -1.11 24.52
CA VAL A 79 8.18 -2.15 25.52
C VAL A 79 8.03 -1.48 26.88
N LYS A 80 6.84 -1.56 27.47
CA LYS A 80 6.59 -1.09 28.85
C LYS A 80 7.05 -2.17 29.83
N LYS A 81 7.97 -1.84 30.75
CA LYS A 81 8.27 -2.72 31.89
C LYS A 81 7.15 -2.57 32.92
N SER A 82 6.41 -3.65 33.16
CA SER A 82 5.26 -3.68 34.07
C SER A 82 5.65 -3.68 35.56
N SER A 83 6.93 -3.79 35.91
CA SER A 83 7.38 -4.11 37.26
C SER A 83 8.10 -2.99 38.01
N GLU A 84 8.24 -1.78 37.47
CA GLU A 84 8.92 -0.67 38.15
C GLU A 84 8.04 0.59 38.27
N PRO A 85 7.93 1.18 39.48
CA PRO A 85 7.14 2.40 39.71
C PRO A 85 7.70 3.64 39.00
N LEU A 86 8.94 3.59 38.53
CA LEU A 86 9.61 4.63 37.74
C LEU A 86 9.51 4.41 36.21
N GLY A 87 8.59 3.55 35.76
CA GLY A 87 8.04 3.60 34.39
C GLY A 87 9.08 3.58 33.25
N GLY A 88 10.12 2.76 33.38
CA GLY A 88 11.15 2.61 32.34
C GLY A 88 10.55 2.09 31.03
N VAL A 89 10.83 2.79 29.93
CA VAL A 89 10.48 2.36 28.56
C VAL A 89 11.72 1.77 27.91
N ASP A 90 11.66 0.49 27.54
CA ASP A 90 12.68 -0.12 26.69
C ASP A 90 12.25 0.04 25.22
N LEU A 91 13.22 0.32 24.34
CA LEU A 91 13.02 0.36 22.89
C LEU A 91 13.73 -0.83 22.24
N GLU A 92 12.95 -1.66 21.57
CA GLU A 92 13.44 -2.83 20.85
C GLU A 92 13.47 -2.56 19.35
N VAL A 93 14.59 -2.87 18.70
CA VAL A 93 14.71 -2.80 17.24
C VAL A 93 14.04 -4.03 16.64
N ILE A 94 12.99 -3.81 15.86
CA ILE A 94 12.24 -4.88 15.18
C ILE A 94 12.46 -4.90 13.66
N GLY A 95 13.12 -3.89 13.10
CA GLY A 95 13.40 -3.84 11.66
C GLY A 95 14.18 -2.61 11.23
N VAL A 96 14.62 -2.64 9.97
CA VAL A 96 15.29 -1.52 9.30
C VAL A 96 14.54 -1.20 8.02
N ILE A 97 14.35 0.08 7.75
CA ILE A 97 13.74 0.58 6.52
C ILE A 97 14.83 1.28 5.71
N ARG A 98 15.16 0.75 4.53
CA ARG A 98 16.08 1.41 3.59
C ARG A 98 15.39 1.93 2.35
N HIS A 99 14.14 1.53 2.13
CA HIS A 99 13.38 1.91 0.94
C HIS A 99 11.96 2.35 1.31
N ARG A 100 11.42 3.23 0.48
CA ARG A 100 10.00 3.59 0.47
C ARG A 100 9.40 3.32 -0.89
N ILE A 101 8.10 3.08 -0.95
CA ILE A 101 7.30 3.07 -2.16
C ILE A 101 6.53 4.38 -2.17
N LEU A 102 6.92 5.28 -3.08
CA LEU A 102 6.36 6.64 -3.14
C LEU A 102 5.27 6.72 -4.21
N PHE A 103 4.06 7.10 -3.80
CA PHE A 103 2.93 7.42 -4.65
C PHE A 103 2.70 8.93 -4.67
N LYS A 104 3.43 9.62 -5.55
CA LYS A 104 3.37 11.09 -5.72
C LYS A 104 2.42 11.56 -6.84
N THR A 105 1.86 10.62 -7.60
CA THR A 105 1.00 10.93 -8.74
C THR A 105 -0.45 11.05 -8.29
N ARG A 106 -1.21 11.92 -8.97
CA ARG A 106 -2.64 12.09 -8.68
C ARG A 106 -3.37 10.75 -8.88
N PRO A 107 -4.21 10.30 -7.92
CA PRO A 107 -4.97 9.06 -8.05
C PRO A 107 -5.86 9.07 -9.30
N LYS A 108 -5.85 7.96 -10.04
CA LYS A 108 -6.71 7.75 -11.21
C LYS A 108 -7.97 7.01 -10.79
N ALA A 109 -9.11 7.42 -11.31
CA ALA A 109 -10.35 6.67 -11.11
C ALA A 109 -10.29 5.37 -11.92
N LEU A 110 -10.67 4.25 -11.29
CA LEU A 110 -10.94 2.98 -11.96
C LEU A 110 -12.30 3.08 -12.66
N ILE A 111 -12.36 3.85 -13.74
CA ILE A 111 -13.56 3.95 -14.56
C ILE A 111 -13.68 2.64 -15.34
N SER A 112 -14.81 1.93 -15.21
CA SER A 112 -15.15 0.82 -16.10
C SER A 112 -15.15 1.34 -17.53
N LYS A 113 -14.20 0.90 -18.37
CA LYS A 113 -14.25 1.21 -19.80
C LYS A 113 -15.59 0.67 -20.33
N PRO A 114 -16.45 1.47 -20.96
CA PRO A 114 -17.69 0.96 -21.54
C PRO A 114 -17.35 -0.16 -22.52
N GLN A 115 -18.04 -1.29 -22.42
CA GLN A 115 -17.86 -2.40 -23.36
C GLN A 115 -18.15 -1.87 -24.77
N PRO A 116 -17.27 -2.13 -25.76
CA PRO A 116 -17.56 -1.75 -27.13
C PRO A 116 -18.81 -2.50 -27.58
N SER A 117 -19.91 -1.79 -27.78
CA SER A 117 -21.13 -2.35 -28.37
C SER A 117 -20.79 -2.80 -29.79
N VAL A 118 -20.69 -4.11 -30.00
CA VAL A 118 -20.60 -4.68 -31.34
C VAL A 118 -21.92 -4.36 -32.04
N LYS A 119 -21.92 -3.39 -32.96
CA LYS A 119 -23.06 -3.14 -33.86
C LYS A 119 -23.20 -4.38 -34.75
N GLY A 120 -24.11 -5.27 -34.37
CA GLY A 120 -24.54 -6.38 -35.21
C GLY A 120 -25.10 -5.84 -36.52
N ARG A 121 -24.46 -6.19 -37.63
CA ARG A 121 -24.92 -5.87 -38.98
C ARG A 121 -26.18 -6.71 -39.24
N ALA A 122 -27.36 -6.09 -39.21
CA ALA A 122 -28.60 -6.74 -39.60
C ALA A 122 -28.47 -7.22 -41.05
N LYS A 123 -28.58 -8.53 -41.28
CA LYS A 123 -28.77 -9.08 -42.63
C LYS A 123 -30.22 -8.80 -43.03
N ALA A 124 -30.40 -7.98 -44.06
CA ALA A 124 -31.68 -7.84 -44.74
C ALA A 124 -32.05 -9.19 -45.37
N VAL A 125 -33.24 -9.66 -45.02
CA VAL A 125 -33.95 -10.72 -45.71
C VAL A 125 -34.49 -10.07 -46.97
N ASP A 126 -34.13 -10.57 -48.14
CA ASP A 126 -34.82 -10.19 -49.37
C ASP A 126 -35.50 -11.42 -49.95
N ALA A 127 -36.77 -11.22 -50.24
CA ALA A 127 -37.72 -12.21 -50.72
C ALA A 127 -37.88 -12.09 -52.24
N MET A 128 -38.65 -13.02 -52.80
CA MET A 128 -39.39 -12.92 -54.06
C MET A 128 -38.74 -13.54 -55.32
N VAL A 129 -39.16 -14.79 -55.57
CA VAL A 129 -39.34 -15.45 -56.88
C VAL A 129 -40.42 -14.68 -57.67
N PRO A 130 -40.34 -14.47 -59.00
CA PRO A 130 -40.93 -15.37 -60.03
C PRO A 130 -40.17 -15.33 -61.39
N ASN A 131 -40.38 -16.13 -62.44
CA ASN A 131 -41.29 -17.20 -62.82
C ASN A 131 -40.52 -18.08 -63.84
#